data_AF-A0A317VZW4-F1
#
_entry.id   AF-A0A317VZW4-F1
#
_cell.length_a   1.000
_cell.length_b   1.000
_cell.length_c   1.000
_cell.angle_alpha   90.00
_cell.angle_beta   90.00
_cell.angle_gamma   90.00
#
_symmetry.space_group_name_H-M   'P 1'
#
loop_
_entity.id
_entity.type
_entity.pdbx_description
1 polymer ?
#
loop_
_entity_poly.entity_id
_entity_poly.type
_entity_poly.pdbx_seq_one_letter_code
_entity_poly.pdbx_strand_id
1 'polypeptide(L)'
;MSSTAIPKRVALHRNPATDSSVPSSIAPSPLDSPRQSPSSTSLSSLASEAEANGKMLDTYGNEFKIPDYTIKQIRDAIPAHCYERKALTSLYYVFRDLFCLATIFFVFHNYVTPETVPFKPARVVLWGLYTVLQGLFGTGVWVLAHECGHQAFSPSKVLNDTVGWICHSALLVPYFSWKISHGKHHKATGNLARDMVFVPKTRDEYATRVGKAIHELNELIEETPIATASNLILQQLFGWPMYLITNVTGHNNHERQPEGRGKGKKNGYFGGVNHFNPASPLYEAKDAKLIALSDLGLAITGSVLYLVGSKYGWMNLLVWYGIPYLWVNHWLVAITYLQHTDPTLPHYKPDVWNFARGAAATIDRDFGFVGRNILHGIIETHVLHHYVSTIPFYHADEASEAIQKVMGPHYRTQAHTGWTGFFKALWTSARVCQWVEPTEGSRGESAGVLFYRNTNGVGVPPAKLAK
;
A
#
# COMPACT_ATOMS: atom_id res chain seq x y z
N MET A 1 12.85 37.00 70.10
CA MET A 1 12.42 37.99 69.08
C MET A 1 11.67 37.21 68.00
N SER A 2 10.35 37.08 68.11
CA SER A 2 9.33 37.82 67.31
C SER A 2 9.59 37.71 65.80
N SER A 3 8.65 37.35 64.91
CA SER A 3 7.21 37.17 65.01
C SER A 3 6.69 36.65 63.64
N THR A 4 5.63 35.83 63.71
CA THR A 4 4.58 35.43 62.75
C THR A 4 4.43 36.06 61.34
N ALA A 5 4.08 35.23 60.34
CA ALA A 5 2.73 35.15 59.74
C ALA A 5 2.58 34.02 58.68
N ILE A 6 1.41 33.36 58.65
CA ILE A 6 1.02 32.23 57.77
C ILE A 6 0.09 32.73 56.59
N PRO A 7 -0.49 31.90 55.70
CA PRO A 7 -0.23 31.87 54.25
C PRO A 7 -1.37 32.48 53.39
N LYS A 8 -1.13 32.74 52.09
CA LYS A 8 -2.20 33.08 51.13
C LYS A 8 -2.50 31.93 50.16
N ARG A 9 -3.77 31.54 50.22
CA ARG A 9 -4.59 30.59 49.45
C ARG A 9 -4.28 30.56 47.94
N VAL A 10 -4.05 29.36 47.40
CA VAL A 10 -4.08 29.09 45.96
C VAL A 10 -5.53 29.16 45.48
N ALA A 11 -5.84 30.12 44.61
CA ALA A 11 -7.11 30.16 43.90
C ALA A 11 -7.05 29.22 42.70
N LEU A 12 -7.94 28.23 42.70
CA LEU A 12 -8.28 27.41 41.54
C LEU A 12 -8.88 28.31 40.45
N HIS A 13 -8.12 28.57 39.38
CA HIS A 13 -8.69 29.13 38.16
C HIS A 13 -9.28 28.00 37.32
N ARG A 14 -10.62 27.94 37.32
CA ARG A 14 -11.44 27.30 36.30
C ARG A 14 -11.16 28.00 34.96
N ASN A 15 -10.79 27.23 33.94
CA ASN A 15 -10.77 27.70 32.56
C ASN A 15 -12.21 27.97 32.11
N PRO A 16 -12.54 29.17 31.60
CA PRO A 16 -13.71 29.34 30.77
C PRO A 16 -13.46 28.72 29.39
N ALA A 17 -14.50 28.11 28.82
CA ALA A 17 -14.54 27.69 27.45
C ALA A 17 -14.49 28.92 26.53
N THR A 18 -13.58 28.92 25.57
CA THR A 18 -13.61 29.84 24.44
C THR A 18 -13.47 29.01 23.17
N ASP A 19 -14.56 28.96 22.41
CA ASP A 19 -14.55 28.73 20.98
C ASP A 19 -13.50 29.64 20.33
N SER A 20 -12.56 29.04 19.61
CA SER A 20 -11.78 29.76 18.61
C SER A 20 -11.62 28.87 17.38
N SER A 21 -12.65 28.95 16.54
CA SER A 21 -12.48 28.83 15.10
C SER A 21 -11.45 29.87 14.65
N VAL A 22 -10.23 29.41 14.31
CA VAL A 22 -9.29 30.22 13.54
C VAL A 22 -9.04 29.52 12.21
N PRO A 23 -9.39 30.14 11.08
CA PRO A 23 -9.05 29.63 9.76
C PRO A 23 -7.53 29.76 9.56
N SER A 24 -6.91 28.73 9.01
CA SER A 24 -5.49 28.76 8.66
C SER A 24 -5.29 29.71 7.46
N SER A 25 -5.07 30.99 7.74
CA SER A 25 -4.61 31.98 6.78
C SER A 25 -3.07 31.97 6.77
N ILE A 26 -2.48 31.15 5.90
CA ILE A 26 -1.11 31.38 5.45
C ILE A 26 -1.22 32.16 4.14
N ALA A 27 -1.01 33.47 4.23
CA ALA A 27 -0.82 34.31 3.07
C ALA A 27 0.55 34.00 2.44
N PRO A 28 0.65 33.71 1.14
CA PRO A 28 1.92 33.73 0.43
C PRO A 28 2.28 35.18 0.08
N SER A 29 3.51 35.61 0.40
CA SER A 29 4.06 36.88 -0.11
C SER A 29 4.12 36.84 -1.65
N PRO A 30 3.74 37.93 -2.35
CA PRO A 30 3.78 38.00 -3.80
C PRO A 30 5.14 38.58 -4.22
N LEU A 31 5.92 37.83 -5.01
CA LEU A 31 6.93 38.33 -5.96
C LEU A 31 7.61 37.11 -6.58
N ASP A 32 6.91 36.52 -7.55
CA ASP A 32 7.44 36.01 -8.82
C ASP A 32 6.26 35.45 -9.60
N SER A 33 5.55 36.34 -10.28
CA SER A 33 4.57 35.95 -11.29
C SER A 33 5.32 35.65 -12.58
N PRO A 34 5.31 34.41 -13.11
CA PRO A 34 5.63 34.24 -14.51
C PRO A 34 4.53 34.93 -15.30
N ARG A 35 4.90 35.94 -16.08
CA ARG A 35 4.00 36.60 -17.03
C ARG A 35 3.30 35.52 -17.86
N GLN A 36 1.98 35.50 -17.86
CA GLN A 36 1.21 34.76 -18.86
C GLN A 36 1.45 35.44 -20.22
N SER A 37 2.32 34.85 -21.04
CA SER A 37 2.28 35.10 -22.48
C SER A 37 1.03 34.42 -23.03
N PRO A 38 0.19 35.11 -23.82
CA PRO A 38 -0.88 34.45 -24.55
C PRO A 38 -0.23 33.71 -25.73
N SER A 39 0.27 32.51 -25.48
CA SER A 39 0.72 31.64 -26.56
C SER A 39 -0.52 31.06 -27.23
N SER A 40 -0.78 31.52 -28.45
CA SER A 40 -1.61 30.81 -29.41
C SER A 40 -0.87 29.54 -29.84
N THR A 41 -0.84 28.52 -28.97
CA THR A 41 -0.26 27.23 -29.29
C THR A 41 -1.17 26.55 -30.31
N SER A 42 -0.73 26.55 -31.56
CA SER A 42 -1.44 25.87 -32.64
C SER A 42 -1.30 24.36 -32.44
N LEU A 43 -2.28 23.57 -32.89
CA LEU A 43 -2.21 22.10 -32.84
C LEU A 43 -0.91 21.54 -33.46
N SER A 44 -0.35 22.26 -34.44
CA SER A 44 0.93 21.95 -35.06
C SER A 44 2.15 22.12 -34.14
N SER A 45 2.18 23.13 -33.26
CA SER A 45 3.30 23.35 -32.35
C SER A 45 3.35 22.32 -31.22
N LEU A 46 2.18 21.90 -30.72
CA LEU A 46 2.06 20.81 -29.75
C LEU A 46 2.45 19.45 -30.37
N ALA A 47 2.08 19.21 -31.63
CA ALA A 47 2.50 18.03 -32.36
C ALA A 47 4.02 18.01 -32.59
N SER A 48 4.63 19.15 -32.92
CA SER A 48 6.08 19.25 -33.12
C SER A 48 6.89 19.09 -31.81
N GLU A 49 6.38 19.57 -30.68
CA GLU A 49 7.02 19.34 -29.37
C GLU A 49 6.87 17.88 -28.91
N ALA A 50 5.74 17.24 -29.20
CA ALA A 50 5.53 15.81 -28.95
C ALA A 50 6.45 14.93 -29.82
N GLU A 51 6.68 15.31 -31.08
CA GLU A 51 7.67 14.67 -31.95
C GLU A 51 9.12 14.90 -31.47
N ALA A 52 9.44 16.07 -30.92
CA ALA A 52 10.78 16.41 -30.41
C ALA A 52 11.16 15.66 -29.12
N ASN A 53 10.20 15.32 -28.26
CA ASN A 53 10.43 14.63 -26.98
C ASN A 53 10.40 13.09 -27.09
N GLY A 54 10.07 12.54 -28.25
CA GLY A 54 9.98 11.10 -28.49
C GLY A 54 8.73 10.46 -27.86
N LYS A 55 8.24 9.37 -28.46
CA LYS A 55 7.06 8.64 -27.97
C LYS A 55 7.37 7.95 -26.64
N MET A 56 6.43 8.02 -25.70
CA MET A 56 6.44 7.19 -24.49
C MET A 56 5.57 5.97 -24.74
N LEU A 57 6.15 4.78 -24.63
CA LEU A 57 5.43 3.53 -24.84
C LEU A 57 5.39 2.74 -23.53
N ASP A 58 4.19 2.29 -23.16
CA ASP A 58 4.04 1.30 -22.10
C ASP A 58 4.70 -0.03 -22.49
N THR A 59 4.70 -1.01 -21.58
CA THR A 59 5.35 -2.29 -21.88
C THR A 59 4.73 -2.99 -23.08
N TYR A 60 3.43 -2.83 -23.36
CA TYR A 60 2.77 -3.49 -24.49
C TYR A 60 2.87 -2.70 -25.80
N GLY A 61 3.49 -1.51 -25.79
CA GLY A 61 3.68 -0.67 -26.97
C GLY A 61 2.55 0.32 -27.21
N ASN A 62 1.64 0.49 -26.24
CA ASN A 62 0.63 1.53 -26.33
C ASN A 62 1.27 2.89 -26.03
N GLU A 63 0.87 3.91 -26.79
CA GLU A 63 1.33 5.27 -26.55
C GLU A 63 0.77 5.79 -25.22
N PHE A 64 1.67 6.19 -24.34
CA PHE A 64 1.35 6.82 -23.06
C PHE A 64 1.48 8.34 -23.20
N LYS A 65 0.47 9.04 -22.69
CA LYS A 65 0.51 10.49 -22.52
C LYS A 65 0.61 10.80 -21.03
N ILE A 66 1.32 11.85 -20.69
CA ILE A 66 1.42 12.30 -19.31
C ILE A 66 0.07 12.93 -18.92
N PRO A 67 -0.53 12.54 -17.77
CA PRO A 67 -1.74 13.18 -17.25
C PRO A 67 -1.57 14.70 -17.11
N ASP A 68 -2.52 15.46 -17.63
CA ASP A 68 -2.58 16.92 -17.59
C ASP A 68 -3.66 17.47 -16.62
N TYR A 69 -4.50 16.61 -16.07
CA TYR A 69 -5.48 16.98 -15.05
C TYR A 69 -4.83 17.22 -13.68
N THR A 70 -5.47 18.09 -12.90
CA THR A 70 -5.06 18.47 -11.56
C THR A 70 -5.78 17.65 -10.48
N ILE A 71 -5.18 17.55 -9.29
CA ILE A 71 -5.85 16.97 -8.11
C ILE A 71 -7.14 17.71 -7.76
N LYS A 72 -7.23 19.01 -8.07
CA LYS A 72 -8.43 19.80 -7.82
C LYS A 72 -9.60 19.31 -8.69
N GLN A 73 -9.37 19.10 -9.99
CA GLN A 73 -10.40 18.56 -10.89
C GLN A 73 -10.91 17.19 -10.44
N ILE A 74 -10.02 16.33 -9.94
CA ILE A 74 -10.38 15.03 -9.36
C ILE A 74 -11.31 15.21 -8.15
N ARG A 75 -10.95 16.08 -7.21
CA ARG A 75 -11.76 16.33 -6.00
C ARG A 75 -13.10 17.00 -6.31
N ASP A 76 -13.10 17.96 -7.23
CA ASP A 76 -14.31 18.69 -7.64
C ASP A 76 -15.33 17.80 -8.35
N ALA A 77 -14.88 16.69 -8.96
CA ALA A 77 -15.78 15.73 -9.62
C ALA A 77 -16.49 14.79 -8.64
N ILE A 78 -15.93 14.57 -7.44
CA ILE A 78 -16.47 13.61 -6.48
C ILE A 78 -17.69 14.23 -5.76
N PRO A 79 -18.83 13.53 -5.70
CA PRO A 79 -19.99 14.00 -4.95
C PRO A 79 -19.67 14.25 -3.47
N ALA A 80 -20.19 15.34 -2.90
CA ALA A 80 -19.84 15.78 -1.54
C ALA A 80 -20.18 14.74 -0.46
N HIS A 81 -21.27 13.98 -0.63
CA HIS A 81 -21.67 12.95 0.33
C HIS A 81 -20.71 11.75 0.36
N CYS A 82 -19.92 11.52 -0.71
CA CYS A 82 -18.90 10.46 -0.69
C CYS A 82 -17.81 10.70 0.37
N TYR A 83 -17.64 11.94 0.83
CA TYR A 83 -16.71 12.29 1.91
C TYR A 83 -17.28 12.04 3.32
N GLU A 84 -18.55 11.66 3.44
CA GLU A 84 -19.19 11.39 4.72
C GLU A 84 -18.67 10.09 5.33
N ARG A 85 -17.99 10.21 6.47
CA ARG A 85 -17.46 9.08 7.22
C ARG A 85 -18.38 8.79 8.40
N LYS A 86 -19.09 7.68 8.37
CA LYS A 86 -20.08 7.24 9.37
C LYS A 86 -19.48 6.16 10.27
N ALA A 87 -19.15 6.55 11.50
CA ALA A 87 -18.52 5.65 12.49
C ALA A 87 -19.33 4.37 12.73
N LEU A 88 -20.65 4.48 12.84
CA LEU A 88 -21.53 3.33 13.09
C LEU A 88 -21.51 2.34 11.92
N THR A 89 -21.51 2.84 10.68
CA THR A 89 -21.40 2.01 9.47
C THR A 89 -20.07 1.26 9.48
N SER A 90 -18.95 1.96 9.67
CA SER A 90 -17.63 1.34 9.67
C SER A 90 -17.47 0.32 10.81
N LEU A 91 -17.97 0.62 12.02
CA LEU A 91 -17.97 -0.31 13.15
C LEU A 91 -18.86 -1.53 12.91
N TYR A 92 -19.99 -1.38 12.21
CA TYR A 92 -20.83 -2.51 11.80
C TYR A 92 -20.04 -3.50 10.94
N TYR A 93 -19.23 -3.03 9.99
CA TYR A 93 -18.40 -3.93 9.18
C TYR A 93 -17.28 -4.61 9.98
N VAL A 94 -16.69 -3.94 10.97
CA VAL A 94 -15.75 -4.58 11.91
C VAL A 94 -16.46 -5.68 12.69
N PHE A 95 -17.62 -5.39 13.25
CA PHE A 95 -18.43 -6.37 13.97
C PHE A 95 -18.82 -7.55 13.07
N ARG A 96 -19.29 -7.28 11.85
CA ARG A 96 -19.67 -8.30 10.85
C ARG A 96 -18.52 -9.26 10.60
N ASP A 97 -17.32 -8.74 10.31
CA ASP A 97 -16.17 -9.58 9.97
C ASP A 97 -15.70 -10.39 11.18
N LEU A 98 -15.65 -9.80 12.37
CA LEU A 98 -15.34 -10.51 13.61
C LEU A 98 -16.39 -11.58 13.94
N PHE A 99 -17.67 -11.30 13.71
CA PHE A 99 -18.75 -12.26 13.89
C PHE A 99 -18.62 -13.43 12.91
N CYS A 100 -18.29 -13.17 11.64
CA CYS A 100 -18.00 -14.22 10.66
C CYS A 100 -16.80 -15.07 11.08
N LEU A 101 -15.68 -14.47 11.49
CA LEU A 101 -14.50 -15.19 11.99
C LEU A 101 -14.86 -16.09 13.18
N ALA A 102 -15.58 -15.54 14.17
CA ALA A 102 -16.01 -16.29 15.35
C ALA A 102 -16.96 -17.43 15.01
N THR A 103 -17.93 -17.19 14.11
CA THR A 103 -18.91 -18.20 13.68
C THR A 103 -18.24 -19.33 12.91
N ILE A 104 -17.34 -19.00 11.97
CA ILE A 104 -16.57 -20.01 11.23
C ILE A 104 -15.73 -20.83 12.21
N PHE A 105 -15.03 -20.21 13.15
CA PHE A 105 -14.28 -20.94 14.16
C PHE A 105 -15.17 -21.84 15.00
N PHE A 106 -16.28 -21.32 15.52
CA PHE A 106 -17.22 -22.09 16.32
C PHE A 106 -17.75 -23.32 15.57
N VAL A 107 -18.18 -23.16 14.32
CA VAL A 107 -18.71 -24.26 13.51
C VAL A 107 -17.65 -25.31 13.26
N PHE A 108 -16.46 -24.92 12.80
CA PHE A 108 -15.41 -25.89 12.49
C PHE A 108 -14.88 -26.60 13.74
N HIS A 109 -14.71 -25.87 14.84
CA HIS A 109 -14.24 -26.43 16.10
C HIS A 109 -15.20 -27.47 16.68
N ASN A 110 -16.51 -27.22 16.63
CA ASN A 110 -17.51 -28.11 17.24
C ASN A 110 -18.03 -29.21 16.31
N TYR A 111 -17.99 -29.02 14.99
CA TYR A 111 -18.60 -29.95 14.03
C TYR A 111 -17.63 -30.60 13.04
N VAL A 112 -16.34 -30.24 13.02
CA VAL A 112 -15.31 -30.95 12.23
C VAL A 112 -14.42 -31.78 13.17
N THR A 113 -15.06 -32.72 13.86
CA THR A 113 -14.46 -33.59 14.88
C THR A 113 -14.39 -35.04 14.39
N PRO A 114 -13.60 -35.93 15.01
CA PRO A 114 -13.61 -37.36 14.68
C PRO A 114 -14.99 -38.01 14.76
N GLU A 115 -15.87 -37.52 15.64
CA GLU A 115 -17.19 -38.10 15.88
C GLU A 115 -18.17 -37.74 14.76
N THR A 116 -18.16 -36.48 14.31
CA THR A 116 -19.05 -35.99 13.25
C THR A 116 -18.52 -36.27 11.83
N VAL A 117 -17.20 -36.25 11.65
CA VAL A 117 -16.52 -36.53 10.38
C VAL A 117 -15.43 -37.61 10.59
N PRO A 118 -15.80 -38.90 10.66
CA PRO A 118 -14.86 -39.96 10.97
C PRO A 118 -13.69 -40.08 9.98
N PHE A 119 -13.97 -39.82 8.70
CA PHE A 119 -12.97 -39.92 7.63
C PHE A 119 -11.92 -38.79 7.72
N LYS A 120 -10.71 -39.14 8.15
CA LYS A 120 -9.61 -38.19 8.41
C LYS A 120 -9.25 -37.32 7.20
N PRO A 121 -9.12 -37.82 5.95
CA PRO A 121 -8.81 -36.97 4.81
C PRO A 121 -9.87 -35.88 4.57
N ALA A 122 -11.17 -36.19 4.73
CA ALA A 122 -12.22 -35.17 4.64
C ALA A 122 -12.07 -34.09 5.71
N ARG A 123 -11.73 -34.47 6.95
CA ARG A 123 -11.43 -33.49 8.02
C ARG A 123 -10.26 -32.59 7.68
N VAL A 124 -9.19 -33.14 7.11
CA VAL A 124 -8.02 -32.34 6.70
C VAL A 124 -8.42 -31.32 5.63
N VAL A 125 -9.22 -31.71 4.64
CA VAL A 125 -9.74 -30.79 3.62
C VAL A 125 -10.63 -29.71 4.23
N LEU A 126 -11.53 -30.08 5.15
CA LEU A 126 -12.40 -29.13 5.85
C LEU A 126 -11.58 -28.14 6.70
N TRP A 127 -10.62 -28.60 7.50
CA TRP A 127 -9.73 -27.70 8.23
C TRP A 127 -8.87 -26.83 7.30
N GLY A 128 -8.49 -27.33 6.11
CA GLY A 128 -7.88 -26.53 5.05
C GLY A 128 -8.81 -25.39 4.59
N LEU A 129 -10.08 -25.70 4.29
CA LEU A 129 -11.09 -24.71 3.93
C LEU A 129 -11.30 -23.66 5.04
N TYR A 130 -11.33 -24.09 6.31
CA TYR A 130 -11.37 -23.18 7.46
C TYR A 130 -10.26 -22.15 7.38
N THR A 131 -9.02 -22.56 7.09
CA THR A 131 -7.88 -21.62 7.05
C THR A 131 -8.03 -20.56 5.95
N VAL A 132 -8.55 -20.95 4.78
CA VAL A 132 -8.80 -20.03 3.67
C VAL A 132 -9.89 -19.02 4.04
N LEU A 133 -11.01 -19.50 4.60
CA LEU A 133 -12.14 -18.64 4.98
C LEU A 133 -11.75 -17.65 6.08
N GLN A 134 -11.03 -18.10 7.10
CA GLN A 134 -10.48 -17.23 8.14
C GLN A 134 -9.51 -16.21 7.57
N GLY A 135 -8.65 -16.63 6.63
CA GLY A 135 -7.75 -15.74 5.92
C GLY A 135 -8.47 -14.62 5.20
N LEU A 136 -9.55 -14.93 4.46
CA LEU A 136 -10.33 -13.93 3.72
C LEU A 136 -10.98 -12.89 4.63
N PHE A 137 -11.70 -13.32 5.68
CA PHE A 137 -12.31 -12.38 6.63
C PHE A 137 -11.26 -11.65 7.48
N GLY A 138 -10.13 -12.29 7.77
CA GLY A 138 -8.97 -11.66 8.42
C GLY A 138 -8.39 -10.53 7.56
N THR A 139 -8.33 -10.72 6.23
CA THR A 139 -7.97 -9.65 5.30
C THR A 139 -9.05 -8.55 5.26
N GLY A 140 -10.34 -8.89 5.38
CA GLY A 140 -11.40 -7.90 5.56
C GLY A 140 -11.17 -6.99 6.78
N VAL A 141 -10.86 -7.59 7.94
CA VAL A 141 -10.47 -6.84 9.16
C VAL A 141 -9.21 -6.01 8.93
N TRP A 142 -8.22 -6.55 8.22
CA TRP A 142 -7.01 -5.82 7.86
C TRP A 142 -7.33 -4.55 7.06
N VAL A 143 -8.22 -4.65 6.07
CA VAL A 143 -8.65 -3.52 5.23
C VAL A 143 -9.37 -2.46 6.05
N LEU A 144 -10.26 -2.83 6.96
CA LEU A 144 -10.96 -1.86 7.84
C LEU A 144 -10.00 -1.13 8.78
N ALA A 145 -8.96 -1.81 9.28
CA ALA A 145 -7.90 -1.18 10.06
C ALA A 145 -6.99 -0.29 9.19
N HIS A 146 -6.81 -0.62 7.91
CA HIS A 146 -6.18 0.26 6.93
C HIS A 146 -7.00 1.54 6.68
N GLU A 147 -8.33 1.44 6.55
CA GLU A 147 -9.23 2.60 6.45
C GLU A 147 -9.11 3.52 7.68
N CYS A 148 -8.88 2.93 8.86
CA CYS A 148 -8.56 3.70 10.06
C CYS A 148 -7.26 4.49 9.90
N GLY A 149 -6.22 3.87 9.32
CA GLY A 149 -4.93 4.51 9.02
C GLY A 149 -5.07 5.78 8.18
N HIS A 150 -5.93 5.73 7.16
CA HIS A 150 -6.25 6.88 6.30
C HIS A 150 -7.25 7.87 6.87
N GLN A 151 -7.79 7.57 8.05
CA GLN A 151 -8.86 8.35 8.66
C GLN A 151 -10.15 8.34 7.83
N ALA A 152 -10.36 7.35 6.96
CA ALA A 152 -11.60 7.13 6.22
C ALA A 152 -12.68 6.50 7.09
N PHE A 153 -12.28 5.74 8.11
CA PHE A 153 -13.20 4.97 8.95
C PHE A 153 -14.24 5.82 9.71
N SER A 154 -13.83 6.95 10.29
CA SER A 154 -14.71 7.89 10.99
C SER A 154 -14.13 9.30 11.03
N PRO A 155 -14.91 10.33 11.42
CA PRO A 155 -14.39 11.68 11.63
C PRO A 155 -13.47 11.80 12.86
N SER A 156 -13.53 10.84 13.79
CA SER A 156 -12.75 10.86 15.02
C SER A 156 -11.42 10.15 14.83
N LYS A 157 -10.32 10.92 14.89
CA LYS A 157 -8.96 10.36 14.80
C LYS A 157 -8.65 9.36 15.92
N VAL A 158 -9.15 9.64 17.13
CA VAL A 158 -8.95 8.77 18.29
C VAL A 158 -9.65 7.43 18.07
N LEU A 159 -10.89 7.45 17.57
CA LEU A 159 -11.62 6.21 17.28
C LEU A 159 -10.90 5.39 16.21
N ASN A 160 -10.51 6.04 15.11
CA ASN A 160 -9.78 5.40 14.02
C ASN A 160 -8.49 4.76 14.55
N ASP A 161 -7.67 5.52 15.25
CA ASP A 161 -6.37 5.05 15.72
C ASP A 161 -6.51 3.94 16.78
N THR A 162 -7.57 3.97 17.59
CA THR A 162 -7.86 2.91 18.58
C THR A 162 -8.28 1.61 17.89
N VAL A 163 -9.28 1.68 16.99
CA VAL A 163 -9.79 0.50 16.27
C VAL A 163 -8.69 -0.09 15.39
N GLY A 164 -8.00 0.77 14.64
CA GLY A 164 -6.88 0.38 13.79
C GLY A 164 -5.78 -0.31 14.59
N TRP A 165 -5.37 0.27 15.73
CA TRP A 165 -4.34 -0.34 16.59
C TRP A 165 -4.75 -1.72 17.12
N ILE A 166 -6.00 -1.89 17.57
CA ILE A 166 -6.50 -3.18 18.05
C ILE A 166 -6.52 -4.22 16.92
N CYS A 167 -7.16 -3.89 15.79
CA CYS A 167 -7.36 -4.83 14.68
C CYS A 167 -6.04 -5.20 13.99
N HIS A 168 -5.17 -4.23 13.70
CA HIS A 168 -3.86 -4.54 13.11
C HIS A 168 -2.94 -5.28 14.09
N SER A 169 -2.94 -4.94 15.38
CA SER A 169 -2.15 -5.70 16.37
C SER A 169 -2.58 -7.16 16.44
N ALA A 170 -3.89 -7.44 16.44
CA ALA A 170 -4.44 -8.80 16.43
C ALA A 170 -4.03 -9.60 15.18
N LEU A 171 -3.69 -8.91 14.09
CA LEU A 171 -3.16 -9.47 12.84
C LEU A 171 -1.65 -9.31 12.72
N LEU A 172 -0.93 -9.05 13.83
CA LEU A 172 0.53 -8.89 13.88
C LEU A 172 1.09 -7.81 12.94
N VAL A 173 0.31 -6.76 12.68
CA VAL A 173 0.70 -5.57 11.91
C VAL A 173 0.99 -4.42 12.88
N PRO A 174 2.17 -3.79 12.85
CA PRO A 174 2.48 -2.66 13.73
C PRO A 174 1.73 -1.41 13.22
N TYR A 175 0.55 -1.14 13.77
CA TYR A 175 -0.42 -0.19 13.22
C TYR A 175 0.14 1.21 12.91
N PHE A 176 0.72 1.92 13.88
CA PHE A 176 1.18 3.29 13.63
C PHE A 176 2.43 3.33 12.77
N SER A 177 3.35 2.38 12.99
CA SER A 177 4.52 2.17 12.14
C SER A 177 4.10 2.07 10.67
N TRP A 178 3.17 1.16 10.39
CA TRP A 178 2.68 0.95 9.04
C TRP A 178 1.84 2.12 8.54
N LYS A 179 0.94 2.69 9.35
CA LYS A 179 0.14 3.88 9.00
C LYS A 179 1.01 5.03 8.51
N ILE A 180 2.15 5.27 9.17
CA ILE A 180 3.06 6.37 8.82
C ILE A 180 3.83 6.04 7.54
N SER A 181 4.41 4.84 7.41
CA SER A 181 5.15 4.47 6.19
C SER A 181 4.21 4.37 4.99
N HIS A 182 3.02 3.80 5.16
CA HIS A 182 1.99 3.75 4.13
C HIS A 182 1.45 5.14 3.76
N GLY A 183 1.28 6.04 4.72
CA GLY A 183 0.96 7.44 4.43
C GLY A 183 2.06 8.18 3.63
N LYS A 184 3.33 7.76 3.75
CA LYS A 184 4.42 8.25 2.90
C LYS A 184 4.38 7.65 1.50
N HIS A 185 4.01 6.37 1.37
CA HIS A 185 3.74 5.73 0.07
C HIS A 185 2.69 6.53 -0.71
N HIS A 186 1.50 6.76 -0.15
CA HIS A 186 0.44 7.55 -0.80
C HIS A 186 0.87 8.95 -1.27
N LYS A 187 1.83 9.58 -0.56
CA LYS A 187 2.37 10.90 -0.93
C LYS A 187 3.46 10.84 -1.99
N ALA A 188 3.91 9.65 -2.39
CA ALA A 188 5.06 9.44 -3.25
C ALA A 188 4.89 8.27 -4.25
N THR A 189 3.70 7.66 -4.36
CA THR A 189 3.46 6.49 -5.21
C THR A 189 3.95 6.72 -6.64
N GLY A 190 4.70 5.75 -7.18
CA GLY A 190 5.28 5.80 -8.51
C GLY A 190 6.53 6.70 -8.63
N ASN A 191 6.99 7.32 -7.53
CA ASN A 191 8.25 8.06 -7.50
C ASN A 191 9.42 7.12 -7.15
N LEU A 192 10.34 6.89 -8.09
CA LEU A 192 11.45 5.96 -7.90
C LEU A 192 12.38 6.30 -6.72
N ALA A 193 12.42 7.55 -6.29
CA ALA A 193 13.32 7.96 -5.21
C ALA A 193 12.69 7.96 -3.82
N ARG A 194 11.36 8.02 -3.73
CA ARG A 194 10.62 8.34 -2.50
C ARG A 194 9.50 7.37 -2.15
N ASP A 195 9.09 6.51 -3.08
CA ASP A 195 8.02 5.54 -2.82
C ASP A 195 8.50 4.45 -1.83
N MET A 196 7.61 4.04 -0.92
CA MET A 196 7.95 3.22 0.24
C MET A 196 7.73 1.73 0.00
N VAL A 197 7.10 1.32 -1.10
CA VAL A 197 6.77 -0.08 -1.37
C VAL A 197 6.65 -0.31 -2.89
N PHE A 198 6.97 -1.53 -3.34
CA PHE A 198 6.95 -1.94 -4.76
C PHE A 198 7.73 -1.03 -5.72
N VAL A 199 8.78 -0.36 -5.25
CA VAL A 199 9.69 0.40 -6.11
C VAL A 199 10.37 -0.57 -7.08
N PRO A 200 10.16 -0.42 -8.40
CA PRO A 200 10.80 -1.30 -9.36
C PRO A 200 12.28 -0.99 -9.43
N LYS A 201 13.04 -2.01 -9.83
CA LYS A 201 14.46 -1.85 -10.13
C LYS A 201 14.61 -1.09 -11.43
N THR A 202 15.62 -0.23 -11.51
CA THR A 202 16.15 0.25 -12.79
C THR A 202 16.90 -0.88 -13.50
N ARG A 203 17.17 -0.71 -14.81
CA ARG A 203 17.96 -1.67 -15.57
C ARG A 203 19.31 -1.98 -14.92
N ASP A 204 20.01 -0.96 -14.43
CA ASP A 204 21.34 -1.11 -13.83
C ASP A 204 21.30 -1.89 -12.51
N GLU A 205 20.30 -1.63 -11.68
CA GLU A 205 20.07 -2.37 -10.43
C GLU A 205 19.70 -3.84 -10.71
N TYR A 206 18.88 -4.07 -11.74
CA TYR A 206 18.52 -5.41 -12.18
C TYR A 206 19.76 -6.17 -12.69
N ALA A 207 20.53 -5.57 -13.60
CA ALA A 207 21.73 -6.17 -14.18
C ALA A 207 22.80 -6.47 -13.11
N THR A 208 23.01 -5.56 -12.15
CA THR A 208 23.96 -5.78 -11.04
C THR A 208 23.55 -6.97 -10.18
N ARG A 209 22.25 -7.14 -9.90
CA ARG A 209 21.75 -8.24 -9.08
C ARG A 209 21.80 -9.57 -9.81
N VAL A 210 21.45 -9.57 -11.10
CA VAL A 210 21.57 -10.77 -11.96
C VAL A 210 23.04 -11.14 -12.11
N GLY A 211 23.95 -10.19 -12.33
CA GLY A 211 25.39 -10.46 -12.39
C GLY A 211 25.95 -11.08 -11.10
N LYS A 212 25.48 -10.61 -9.93
CA LYS A 212 25.80 -11.26 -8.64
C LYS A 212 25.21 -12.67 -8.53
N ALA A 213 23.96 -12.87 -8.95
CA ALA A 213 23.31 -14.18 -8.92
C ALA A 213 23.96 -15.19 -9.88
N ILE A 214 24.37 -14.76 -11.08
CA ILE A 214 25.11 -15.57 -12.06
C ILE A 214 26.49 -15.96 -11.50
N HIS A 215 27.16 -15.07 -10.77
CA HIS A 215 28.42 -15.40 -10.10
C HIS A 215 28.24 -16.44 -8.98
N GLU A 216 27.06 -16.48 -8.35
CA GLU A 216 26.73 -17.40 -7.27
C GLU A 216 26.11 -18.73 -7.75
N LEU A 217 25.48 -18.77 -8.95
CA LEU A 217 24.76 -19.94 -9.49
C LEU A 217 24.92 -20.07 -11.02
N ASN A 218 25.53 -21.18 -11.47
CA ASN A 218 25.63 -21.56 -12.89
C ASN A 218 24.24 -21.81 -13.51
N GLU A 219 23.93 -21.09 -14.59
CA GLU A 219 22.99 -21.37 -15.72
C GLU A 219 21.54 -21.86 -15.47
N LEU A 220 21.12 -22.22 -14.25
CA LEU A 220 19.76 -22.73 -13.98
C LEU A 220 18.72 -21.66 -13.61
N ILE A 221 19.13 -20.39 -13.56
CA ILE A 221 18.26 -19.24 -13.24
C ILE A 221 18.36 -18.18 -14.33
N GLU A 222 18.38 -18.60 -15.59
CA GLU A 222 17.68 -17.78 -16.57
C GLU A 222 16.20 -17.71 -16.15
N GLU A 223 15.50 -16.63 -16.52
CA GLU A 223 14.13 -16.31 -16.10
C GLU A 223 13.10 -17.37 -16.57
N THR A 224 13.16 -18.58 -16.02
CA THR A 224 12.30 -19.72 -16.32
C THR A 224 10.96 -19.58 -15.58
N PRO A 225 9.87 -20.20 -16.09
CA PRO A 225 8.61 -20.27 -15.36
C PRO A 225 8.76 -20.80 -13.93
N ILE A 226 9.70 -21.73 -13.69
CA ILE A 226 9.95 -22.29 -12.35
C ILE A 226 10.60 -21.26 -11.42
N ALA A 227 11.55 -20.48 -11.91
CA ALA A 227 12.14 -19.38 -11.14
C ALA A 227 11.07 -18.32 -10.80
N THR A 228 10.22 -17.95 -11.77
CA THR A 228 9.10 -17.02 -11.54
C THR A 228 8.12 -17.58 -10.49
N ALA A 229 7.72 -18.85 -10.61
CA ALA A 229 6.82 -19.49 -9.66
C ALA A 229 7.41 -19.54 -8.24
N SER A 230 8.69 -19.91 -8.12
CA SER A 230 9.41 -19.92 -6.85
C SER A 230 9.46 -18.54 -6.20
N ASN A 231 9.82 -17.51 -6.98
CA ASN A 231 9.83 -16.13 -6.50
C ASN A 231 8.45 -15.65 -6.05
N LEU A 232 7.40 -15.97 -6.81
CA LEU A 232 6.03 -15.67 -6.42
C LEU A 232 5.65 -16.34 -5.10
N ILE A 233 5.90 -17.64 -4.94
CA ILE A 233 5.61 -18.37 -3.69
C ILE A 233 6.35 -17.72 -2.51
N LEU A 234 7.65 -17.44 -2.66
CA LEU A 234 8.44 -16.80 -1.61
C LEU A 234 7.92 -15.39 -1.28
N GLN A 235 7.55 -14.60 -2.30
CA GLN A 235 6.94 -13.28 -2.11
C GLN A 235 5.61 -13.39 -1.34
N GLN A 236 4.74 -14.33 -1.70
CA GLN A 236 3.44 -14.48 -1.06
C GLN A 236 3.54 -14.96 0.39
N LEU A 237 4.51 -15.81 0.71
CA LEU A 237 4.71 -16.33 2.06
C LEU A 237 5.48 -15.36 2.97
N PHE A 238 6.52 -14.71 2.43
CA PHE A 238 7.51 -13.99 3.23
C PHE A 238 7.59 -12.49 2.90
N GLY A 239 6.96 -12.02 1.82
CA GLY A 239 7.05 -10.63 1.38
C GLY A 239 6.64 -9.63 2.46
N TRP A 240 5.53 -9.88 3.14
CA TRP A 240 5.05 -9.02 4.22
C TRP A 240 6.00 -8.99 5.45
N PRO A 241 6.36 -10.13 6.08
CA PRO A 241 7.35 -10.13 7.15
C PRO A 241 8.68 -9.47 6.74
N MET A 242 9.15 -9.74 5.52
CA MET A 242 10.39 -9.15 5.00
C MET A 242 10.28 -7.64 4.82
N TYR A 243 9.13 -7.13 4.42
CA TYR A 243 8.88 -5.69 4.34
C TYR A 243 8.98 -5.04 5.72
N LEU A 244 8.36 -5.64 6.74
CA LEU A 244 8.43 -5.12 8.09
C LEU A 244 9.86 -5.14 8.66
N ILE A 245 10.58 -6.25 8.50
CA ILE A 245 11.89 -6.48 9.11
C ILE A 245 13.03 -5.76 8.36
N THR A 246 12.92 -5.62 7.04
CA THR A 246 14.04 -5.14 6.20
C THR A 246 13.70 -4.03 5.23
N ASN A 247 12.44 -3.58 5.20
CA ASN A 247 11.93 -2.61 4.25
C ASN A 247 12.20 -3.00 2.78
N VAL A 248 12.12 -4.31 2.48
CA VAL A 248 12.28 -4.83 1.11
C VAL A 248 11.22 -4.20 0.19
N THR A 249 11.55 -3.90 -1.06
CA THR A 249 10.70 -3.21 -2.06
C THR A 249 10.48 -1.70 -1.85
N GLY A 250 10.89 -1.11 -0.72
CA GLY A 250 10.90 0.35 -0.58
C GLY A 250 12.13 1.02 -1.20
N HIS A 251 12.09 2.35 -1.36
CA HIS A 251 13.27 3.11 -1.79
C HIS A 251 14.46 2.94 -0.82
N ASN A 252 15.68 3.10 -1.33
CA ASN A 252 16.90 2.99 -0.53
C ASN A 252 17.60 4.35 -0.26
N ASN A 253 16.96 5.46 -0.63
CA ASN A 253 17.50 6.82 -0.50
C ASN A 253 17.41 7.43 0.91
N HIS A 254 17.83 6.68 1.94
CA HIS A 254 17.64 7.07 3.35
C HIS A 254 18.53 8.24 3.79
N GLU A 255 19.69 8.44 3.16
CA GLU A 255 20.61 9.54 3.44
C GLU A 255 19.95 10.93 3.38
N ARG A 256 18.87 11.06 2.61
CA ARG A 256 18.11 12.32 2.43
C ARG A 256 17.04 12.55 3.50
N GLN A 257 16.94 11.69 4.52
CA GLN A 257 15.98 11.86 5.61
C GLN A 257 16.29 13.18 6.37
N PRO A 258 15.31 14.08 6.58
CA PRO A 258 15.57 15.46 7.04
C PRO A 258 16.26 15.60 8.41
N GLU A 259 16.09 14.63 9.29
CA GLU A 259 16.63 14.63 10.66
C GLU A 259 17.98 13.88 10.75
N GLY A 260 18.54 13.44 9.61
CA GLY A 260 19.80 12.70 9.55
C GLY A 260 19.72 11.25 10.06
N ARG A 261 18.51 10.73 10.33
CA ARG A 261 18.30 9.37 10.86
C ARG A 261 18.64 8.26 9.89
N GLY A 262 18.79 8.59 8.61
CA GLY A 262 19.11 7.65 7.54
C GLY A 262 20.59 7.58 7.16
N LYS A 263 21.46 8.36 7.81
CA LYS A 263 22.90 8.30 7.56
C LYS A 263 23.47 6.91 7.82
N GLY A 264 24.15 6.34 6.83
CA GLY A 264 24.72 5.00 6.85
C GLY A 264 23.71 3.85 6.80
N LYS A 265 22.42 4.14 6.59
CA LYS A 265 21.35 3.13 6.60
C LYS A 265 20.94 2.72 5.20
N LYS A 266 20.56 1.45 5.06
CA LYS A 266 20.06 0.84 3.83
C LYS A 266 19.01 -0.21 4.14
N ASN A 267 18.14 -0.52 3.18
CA ASN A 267 17.23 -1.65 3.25
C ASN A 267 18.02 -2.97 3.27
N GLY A 268 17.37 -4.02 3.75
CA GLY A 268 17.97 -5.35 3.90
C GLY A 268 18.40 -5.66 5.33
N TYR A 269 18.82 -6.91 5.54
CA TYR A 269 19.29 -7.37 6.84
C TYR A 269 20.46 -6.53 7.34
N PHE A 270 20.42 -6.20 8.64
CA PHE A 270 21.44 -5.40 9.33
C PHE A 270 21.64 -3.98 8.77
N GLY A 271 20.78 -3.51 7.86
CA GLY A 271 20.89 -2.18 7.27
C GLY A 271 20.26 -1.04 8.09
N GLY A 272 19.61 -1.37 9.21
CA GLY A 272 19.09 -0.39 10.17
C GLY A 272 17.73 0.22 9.81
N VAL A 273 17.07 -0.28 8.76
CA VAL A 273 15.75 0.18 8.29
C VAL A 273 14.71 -0.92 8.48
N ASN A 274 13.77 -0.69 9.40
CA ASN A 274 12.67 -1.60 9.69
C ASN A 274 11.50 -0.86 10.32
N HIS A 275 10.37 -1.53 10.46
CA HIS A 275 9.12 -0.93 10.93
C HIS A 275 8.96 -0.90 12.46
N PHE A 276 9.87 -1.55 13.20
CA PHE A 276 9.80 -1.71 14.66
C PHE A 276 10.72 -0.72 15.40
N ASN A 277 11.78 -0.22 14.76
CA ASN A 277 12.72 0.69 15.42
C ASN A 277 12.18 2.14 15.42
N PRO A 278 11.94 2.78 16.60
CA PRO A 278 11.48 4.17 16.68
C PRO A 278 12.46 5.20 16.09
N ALA A 279 13.72 4.82 15.89
CA ALA A 279 14.77 5.62 15.24
C ALA A 279 15.01 5.23 13.78
N SER A 280 14.16 4.39 13.19
CA SER A 280 14.20 4.04 11.76
C SER A 280 14.07 5.31 10.89
N PRO A 281 14.77 5.39 9.75
CA PRO A 281 14.63 6.54 8.84
C PRO A 281 13.26 6.59 8.14
N LEU A 282 12.44 5.54 8.31
CA LEU A 282 11.04 5.54 7.89
C LEU A 282 10.19 6.58 8.66
N TYR A 283 10.66 7.11 9.78
CA TYR A 283 9.88 7.96 10.70
C TYR A 283 10.61 9.27 11.06
N GLU A 284 9.84 10.23 11.57
CA GLU A 284 10.35 11.45 12.20
C GLU A 284 10.45 11.28 13.72
N ALA A 285 11.18 12.17 14.40
CA ALA A 285 11.40 12.06 15.84
C ALA A 285 10.12 12.13 16.67
N LYS A 286 9.14 12.90 16.20
CA LYS A 286 7.82 13.03 16.82
C LYS A 286 7.02 11.71 16.81
N ASP A 287 7.31 10.81 15.88
CA ASP A 287 6.54 9.58 15.68
C ASP A 287 6.98 8.45 16.63
N ALA A 288 8.15 8.58 17.27
CA ALA A 288 8.80 7.48 18.01
C ALA A 288 7.91 6.81 19.06
N LYS A 289 7.07 7.58 19.77
CA LYS A 289 6.14 7.03 20.77
C LYS A 289 5.04 6.16 20.15
N LEU A 290 4.59 6.50 18.93
CA LEU A 290 3.59 5.73 18.21
C LEU A 290 4.18 4.40 17.67
N ILE A 291 5.46 4.41 17.31
CA ILE A 291 6.19 3.18 16.95
C ILE A 291 6.24 2.23 18.14
N ALA A 292 6.67 2.74 19.30
CA ALA A 292 6.67 1.94 20.54
C ALA A 292 5.27 1.44 20.93
N LEU A 293 4.22 2.23 20.69
CA LEU A 293 2.84 1.79 20.91
C LEU A 293 2.44 0.65 19.95
N SER A 294 2.90 0.68 18.70
CA SER A 294 2.69 -0.42 17.75
C SER A 294 3.37 -1.70 18.23
N ASP A 295 4.62 -1.61 18.68
CA ASP A 295 5.37 -2.75 19.21
C ASP A 295 4.70 -3.32 20.46
N LEU A 296 4.14 -2.47 21.33
CA LEU A 296 3.35 -2.90 22.48
C LEU A 296 2.13 -3.73 22.04
N GLY A 297 1.42 -3.32 21.00
CA GLY A 297 0.27 -4.06 20.47
C GLY A 297 0.67 -5.45 19.95
N LEU A 298 1.82 -5.55 19.28
CA LEU A 298 2.39 -6.82 18.85
C LEU A 298 2.81 -7.69 20.03
N ALA A 299 3.44 -7.12 21.06
CA ALA A 299 3.84 -7.85 22.26
C ALA A 299 2.62 -8.40 23.03
N ILE A 300 1.54 -7.62 23.13
CA ILE A 300 0.27 -8.07 23.73
C ILE A 300 -0.29 -9.24 22.94
N THR A 301 -0.41 -9.12 21.62
CA THR A 301 -0.95 -10.18 20.76
C THR A 301 -0.08 -11.43 20.82
N GLY A 302 1.25 -11.29 20.74
CA GLY A 302 2.20 -12.39 20.89
C GLY A 302 2.07 -13.11 22.24
N SER A 303 1.84 -12.37 23.33
CA SER A 303 1.59 -12.94 24.64
C SER A 303 0.28 -13.74 24.70
N VAL A 304 -0.80 -13.21 24.11
CA VAL A 304 -2.09 -13.92 24.00
C VAL A 304 -1.93 -15.21 23.19
N LEU A 305 -1.26 -15.15 22.04
CA LEU A 305 -1.01 -16.32 21.20
C LEU A 305 -0.15 -17.36 21.93
N TYR A 306 0.88 -16.93 22.67
CA TYR A 306 1.69 -17.83 23.49
C TYR A 306 0.85 -18.55 24.56
N LEU A 307 -0.03 -17.82 25.25
CA LEU A 307 -0.93 -18.41 26.24
C LEU A 307 -1.92 -19.40 25.59
N VAL A 308 -2.50 -19.05 24.44
CA VAL A 308 -3.40 -19.94 23.70
C VAL A 308 -2.67 -21.20 23.23
N GLY A 309 -1.49 -21.07 22.65
CA GLY A 309 -0.66 -22.20 22.20
C GLY A 309 -0.26 -23.12 23.35
N SER A 310 0.07 -22.54 24.51
CA SER A 310 0.47 -23.29 25.71
C SER A 310 -0.72 -24.02 26.35
N LYS A 311 -1.93 -23.43 26.30
CA LYS A 311 -3.15 -24.02 26.90
C LYS A 311 -3.85 -25.02 25.99
N TYR A 312 -3.93 -24.74 24.70
CA TYR A 312 -4.72 -25.53 23.74
C TYR A 312 -3.86 -26.31 22.74
N GLY A 313 -2.53 -26.18 22.78
CA GLY A 313 -1.59 -26.87 21.92
C GLY A 313 -1.14 -26.05 20.71
N TRP A 314 0.15 -26.12 20.42
CA TRP A 314 0.78 -25.33 19.34
C TRP A 314 0.31 -25.71 17.93
N MET A 315 -0.04 -26.98 17.70
CA MET A 315 -0.61 -27.39 16.41
C MET A 315 -2.01 -26.82 16.21
N ASN A 316 -2.81 -26.75 17.28
CA ASN A 316 -4.11 -26.09 17.24
C ASN A 316 -3.96 -24.60 16.96
N LEU A 317 -3.05 -23.91 17.65
CA LEU A 317 -2.76 -22.50 17.36
C LEU A 317 -2.30 -22.28 15.90
N LEU A 318 -1.45 -23.17 15.37
CA LEU A 318 -1.00 -23.10 13.99
C LEU A 318 -2.19 -23.18 13.02
N VAL A 319 -3.13 -24.11 13.23
CA VAL A 319 -4.31 -24.24 12.36
C VAL A 319 -5.32 -23.11 12.59
N TRP A 320 -5.59 -22.74 13.85
CA TRP A 320 -6.63 -21.78 14.21
C TRP A 320 -6.26 -20.34 13.87
N TYR A 321 -4.97 -19.99 13.94
CA TYR A 321 -4.47 -18.63 13.75
C TYR A 321 -3.29 -18.56 12.79
N GLY A 322 -2.27 -19.42 12.93
CA GLY A 322 -1.03 -19.32 12.17
C GLY A 322 -1.20 -19.41 10.64
N ILE A 323 -1.85 -20.47 10.14
CA ILE A 323 -2.12 -20.65 8.71
C ILE A 323 -3.12 -19.58 8.19
N PRO A 324 -4.24 -19.27 8.88
CA PRO A 324 -5.07 -18.12 8.53
C PRO A 324 -4.30 -16.80 8.41
N TYR A 325 -3.37 -16.53 9.33
CA TYR A 325 -2.52 -15.35 9.27
C TYR A 325 -1.61 -15.34 8.05
N LEU A 326 -1.07 -16.50 7.63
CA LEU A 326 -0.34 -16.61 6.36
C LEU A 326 -1.23 -16.31 5.15
N TRP A 327 -2.51 -16.69 5.18
CA TRP A 327 -3.47 -16.26 4.15
C TRP A 327 -3.69 -14.75 4.15
N VAL A 328 -3.82 -14.12 5.33
CA VAL A 328 -3.92 -12.65 5.42
C VAL A 328 -2.70 -11.98 4.79
N ASN A 329 -1.49 -12.46 5.10
CA ASN A 329 -0.25 -11.96 4.51
C ASN A 329 -0.19 -12.17 3.00
N HIS A 330 -0.60 -13.34 2.52
CA HIS A 330 -0.68 -13.64 1.10
C HIS A 330 -1.60 -12.64 0.39
N TRP A 331 -2.84 -12.47 0.87
CA TRP A 331 -3.78 -11.56 0.23
C TRP A 331 -3.29 -10.12 0.25
N LEU A 332 -2.73 -9.66 1.37
CA LEU A 332 -2.12 -8.33 1.47
C LEU A 332 -1.05 -8.12 0.38
N VAL A 333 -0.11 -9.06 0.27
CA VAL A 333 0.98 -8.96 -0.71
C VAL A 333 0.46 -9.07 -2.14
N ALA A 334 -0.44 -10.00 -2.44
CA ALA A 334 -0.99 -10.19 -3.77
C ALA A 334 -1.78 -8.98 -4.26
N ILE A 335 -2.68 -8.44 -3.42
CA ILE A 335 -3.53 -7.30 -3.74
C ILE A 335 -2.67 -6.07 -4.00
N THR A 336 -1.80 -5.72 -3.05
CA THR A 336 -0.97 -4.51 -3.16
C THR A 336 0.08 -4.61 -4.26
N TYR A 337 0.65 -5.80 -4.49
CA TYR A 337 1.53 -6.02 -5.63
C TYR A 337 0.81 -5.73 -6.95
N LEU A 338 -0.40 -6.27 -7.13
CA LEU A 338 -1.14 -6.12 -8.39
C LEU A 338 -1.75 -4.73 -8.60
N GLN A 339 -1.96 -3.99 -7.53
CA GLN A 339 -2.39 -2.60 -7.56
C GLN A 339 -1.29 -1.63 -8.00
N HIS A 340 -0.02 -2.00 -7.75
CA HIS A 340 1.14 -1.14 -7.96
C HIS A 340 2.12 -1.65 -9.03
N THR A 341 1.98 -2.90 -9.45
CA THR A 341 2.82 -3.54 -10.47
C THR A 341 1.94 -4.04 -11.61
N ASP A 342 2.06 -3.39 -12.75
CA ASP A 342 1.42 -3.81 -14.00
C ASP A 342 2.23 -3.28 -15.19
N PRO A 343 2.29 -4.01 -16.32
CA PRO A 343 3.02 -3.57 -17.52
C PRO A 343 2.54 -2.23 -18.11
N THR A 344 1.31 -1.79 -17.78
CA THR A 344 0.74 -0.53 -18.27
C THR A 344 0.99 0.67 -17.36
N LEU A 345 1.60 0.47 -16.19
CA LEU A 345 1.79 1.54 -15.20
C LEU A 345 3.12 2.29 -15.39
N PRO A 346 3.08 3.63 -15.40
CA PRO A 346 4.27 4.46 -15.48
C PRO A 346 4.97 4.56 -14.11
N HIS A 347 6.29 4.76 -14.16
CA HIS A 347 7.11 5.11 -13.01
C HIS A 347 7.90 6.36 -13.33
N TYR A 348 8.10 7.23 -12.35
CA TYR A 348 8.62 8.58 -12.60
C TYR A 348 9.92 8.83 -11.86
N LYS A 349 10.86 9.48 -12.55
CA LYS A 349 11.97 10.18 -11.90
C LYS A 349 11.43 11.37 -11.09
N PRO A 350 12.14 11.81 -10.03
CA PRO A 350 11.64 12.85 -9.13
C PRO A 350 11.31 14.18 -9.79
N ASP A 351 12.01 14.54 -10.86
CA ASP A 351 11.86 15.78 -11.62
C ASP A 351 10.58 15.83 -12.48
N VAL A 352 10.05 14.67 -12.87
CA VAL A 352 8.82 14.54 -13.68
C VAL A 352 7.63 14.11 -12.81
N TRP A 353 7.85 13.68 -11.59
CA TRP A 353 6.78 13.23 -10.70
C TRP A 353 5.98 14.42 -10.12
N ASN A 354 4.67 14.27 -10.06
CA ASN A 354 3.80 15.05 -9.18
C ASN A 354 2.73 14.14 -8.56
N PHE A 355 1.97 14.65 -7.58
CA PHE A 355 0.98 13.84 -6.87
C PHE A 355 -0.08 13.23 -7.80
N ALA A 356 -0.62 14.00 -8.75
CA ALA A 356 -1.67 13.52 -9.64
C ALA A 356 -1.17 12.41 -10.58
N ARG A 357 0.06 12.55 -11.09
CA ARG A 357 0.74 11.53 -11.92
C ARG A 357 1.06 10.27 -11.12
N GLY A 358 1.50 10.43 -9.87
CA GLY A 358 1.78 9.32 -8.96
C GLY A 358 0.54 8.53 -8.57
N ALA A 359 -0.54 9.21 -8.19
CA ALA A 359 -1.81 8.56 -7.88
C ALA A 359 -2.41 7.84 -9.11
N ALA A 360 -2.19 8.36 -10.32
CA ALA A 360 -2.57 7.70 -11.58
C ALA A 360 -1.78 6.40 -11.85
N ALA A 361 -0.61 6.21 -11.21
CA ALA A 361 0.25 5.06 -11.41
C ALA A 361 -0.19 3.85 -10.56
N THR A 362 -1.50 3.61 -10.54
CA THR A 362 -2.14 2.49 -9.86
C THR A 362 -3.23 1.90 -10.74
N ILE A 363 -3.65 0.67 -10.45
CA ILE A 363 -4.65 -0.04 -11.25
C ILE A 363 -5.68 -0.73 -10.36
N ASP A 364 -6.94 -0.62 -10.76
CA ASP A 364 -8.02 -1.40 -10.15
C ASP A 364 -8.03 -2.82 -10.72
N ARG A 365 -8.19 -3.80 -9.83
CA ARG A 365 -8.36 -5.21 -10.19
C ARG A 365 -9.78 -5.63 -9.83
N ASP A 366 -10.15 -6.85 -10.19
CA ASP A 366 -11.46 -7.41 -9.87
C ASP A 366 -11.28 -8.76 -9.18
N PHE A 367 -11.89 -8.91 -8.00
CA PHE A 367 -11.96 -10.19 -7.30
C PHE A 367 -13.41 -10.60 -7.00
N GLY A 368 -14.34 -10.10 -7.81
CA GLY A 368 -15.75 -10.44 -7.82
C GLY A 368 -16.41 -10.26 -6.46
N PHE A 369 -17.24 -11.23 -6.07
CA PHE A 369 -17.98 -11.18 -4.81
C PHE A 369 -17.07 -11.03 -3.59
N VAL A 370 -15.93 -11.73 -3.58
CA VAL A 370 -15.00 -11.71 -2.44
C VAL A 370 -14.37 -10.34 -2.30
N GLY A 371 -13.86 -9.76 -3.39
CA GLY A 371 -13.30 -8.41 -3.39
C GLY A 371 -14.31 -7.37 -2.90
N ARG A 372 -15.50 -7.36 -3.49
CA ARG A 372 -16.58 -6.41 -3.20
C ARG A 372 -17.13 -6.52 -1.77
N ASN A 373 -17.38 -7.73 -1.28
CA ASN A 373 -18.17 -7.91 -0.04
C ASN A 373 -17.34 -8.31 1.18
N ILE A 374 -16.25 -9.05 0.99
CA ILE A 374 -15.39 -9.55 2.07
C ILE A 374 -14.17 -8.64 2.25
N LEU A 375 -13.57 -8.21 1.14
CA LEU A 375 -12.37 -7.35 1.14
C LEU A 375 -12.70 -5.87 0.97
N HIS A 376 -13.99 -5.51 1.11
CA HIS A 376 -14.49 -4.14 1.17
C HIS A 376 -14.10 -3.28 -0.04
N GLY A 377 -14.06 -3.86 -1.25
CA GLY A 377 -13.84 -3.11 -2.49
C GLY A 377 -12.44 -2.53 -2.67
N ILE A 378 -11.48 -2.85 -1.78
CA ILE A 378 -10.12 -2.32 -1.85
C ILE A 378 -9.41 -2.70 -3.15
N ILE A 379 -9.75 -3.85 -3.71
CA ILE A 379 -9.18 -4.36 -4.96
C ILE A 379 -9.71 -3.56 -6.16
N GLU A 380 -11.00 -3.21 -6.10
CA GLU A 380 -11.77 -2.63 -7.19
C GLU A 380 -11.74 -1.10 -7.27
N THR A 381 -11.31 -0.40 -6.22
CA THR A 381 -11.39 1.07 -6.10
C THR A 381 -10.06 1.71 -5.66
N HIS A 382 -8.95 1.03 -5.92
CA HIS A 382 -7.63 1.43 -5.46
C HIS A 382 -7.09 2.71 -6.13
N VAL A 383 -7.46 2.96 -7.39
CA VAL A 383 -7.10 4.20 -8.08
C VAL A 383 -7.68 5.40 -7.31
N LEU A 384 -8.97 5.36 -6.98
CA LEU A 384 -9.59 6.39 -6.13
C LEU A 384 -8.90 6.48 -4.79
N HIS A 385 -8.62 5.33 -4.18
CA HIS A 385 -7.96 5.27 -2.89
C HIS A 385 -6.63 6.04 -2.86
N HIS A 386 -5.83 6.02 -3.94
CA HIS A 386 -4.60 6.81 -4.04
C HIS A 386 -4.83 8.31 -4.24
N TYR A 387 -5.90 8.69 -4.93
CA TYR A 387 -6.25 10.11 -5.07
C TYR A 387 -6.81 10.71 -3.77
N VAL A 388 -7.70 9.97 -3.11
CA VAL A 388 -8.48 10.45 -1.96
C VAL A 388 -8.72 9.30 -0.97
N SER A 389 -7.66 8.88 -0.29
CA SER A 389 -7.71 7.75 0.66
C SER A 389 -8.63 7.97 1.88
N THR A 390 -9.13 9.18 2.09
CA THR A 390 -10.06 9.53 3.18
C THR A 390 -11.52 9.21 2.88
N ILE A 391 -11.85 8.85 1.63
CA ILE A 391 -13.20 8.40 1.28
C ILE A 391 -13.38 6.97 1.79
N PRO A 392 -14.43 6.68 2.57
CA PRO A 392 -14.66 5.34 3.08
C PRO A 392 -15.07 4.40 1.95
N PHE A 393 -14.67 3.13 2.06
CA PHE A 393 -14.96 2.10 1.07
C PHE A 393 -16.43 2.00 0.61
N TYR A 394 -17.42 2.25 1.48
CA TYR A 394 -18.85 2.20 1.12
C TYR A 394 -19.33 3.39 0.25
N HIS A 395 -18.45 4.37 -0.01
CA HIS A 395 -18.65 5.43 -1.00
C HIS A 395 -17.64 5.37 -2.14
N ALA A 396 -16.71 4.39 -2.12
CA ALA A 396 -15.60 4.35 -3.05
C ALA A 396 -16.02 4.04 -4.49
N ASP A 397 -17.08 3.26 -4.71
CA ASP A 397 -17.56 2.95 -6.06
C ASP A 397 -18.05 4.20 -6.80
N GLU A 398 -18.96 4.95 -6.18
CA GLU A 398 -19.50 6.18 -6.75
C GLU A 398 -18.41 7.24 -6.98
N ALA A 399 -17.49 7.39 -6.02
CA ALA A 399 -16.37 8.30 -6.16
C ALA A 399 -15.38 7.82 -7.26
N SER A 400 -15.21 6.52 -7.46
CA SER A 400 -14.38 5.97 -8.53
C SER A 400 -14.97 6.28 -9.90
N GLU A 401 -16.28 6.08 -10.08
CA GLU A 401 -17.00 6.46 -11.30
C GLU A 401 -16.91 7.96 -11.60
N ALA A 402 -16.89 8.80 -10.56
CA ALA A 402 -16.73 10.24 -10.71
C ALA A 402 -15.34 10.62 -11.24
N ILE A 403 -14.27 10.06 -10.66
CA ILE A 403 -12.90 10.40 -11.09
C ILE A 403 -12.53 9.77 -12.44
N GLN A 404 -13.14 8.65 -12.82
CA GLN A 404 -12.95 8.03 -14.14
C GLN A 404 -13.25 9.02 -15.28
N LYS A 405 -14.29 9.84 -15.11
CA LYS A 405 -14.70 10.86 -16.10
C LYS A 405 -13.64 11.95 -16.29
N VAL A 406 -12.88 12.25 -15.24
CA VAL A 406 -11.79 13.24 -15.26
C VAL A 406 -10.49 12.63 -15.79
N MET A 407 -10.16 11.41 -15.34
CA MET A 407 -8.92 10.74 -15.71
C MET A 407 -8.93 10.24 -17.16
N GLY A 408 -10.10 9.90 -17.70
CA GLY A 408 -10.26 9.36 -19.05
C GLY A 408 -9.31 8.18 -19.30
N PRO A 409 -8.42 8.24 -20.32
CA PRO A 409 -7.54 7.13 -20.68
C PRO A 409 -6.48 6.78 -19.62
N HIS A 410 -6.27 7.66 -18.63
CA HIS A 410 -5.32 7.42 -17.54
C HIS A 410 -5.88 6.56 -16.42
N TYR A 411 -7.20 6.35 -16.37
CA TYR A 411 -7.79 5.42 -15.41
C TYR A 411 -7.49 3.98 -15.83
N ARG A 412 -6.74 3.25 -14.99
CA ARG A 412 -6.37 1.86 -15.26
C ARG A 412 -7.26 0.93 -14.46
N THR A 413 -7.87 -0.03 -15.16
CA THR A 413 -8.69 -1.06 -14.55
C THR A 413 -8.63 -2.36 -15.35
N GLN A 414 -8.73 -3.48 -14.64
CA GLN A 414 -9.04 -4.79 -15.22
C GLN A 414 -10.36 -5.34 -14.63
N ALA A 415 -11.38 -4.48 -14.60
CA ALA A 415 -12.74 -4.82 -14.18
C ALA A 415 -13.31 -5.99 -14.99
N HIS A 416 -14.25 -6.72 -14.38
CA HIS A 416 -15.01 -7.84 -14.97
C HIS A 416 -14.17 -9.07 -15.37
N THR A 417 -12.96 -9.18 -14.83
CA THR A 417 -12.10 -10.35 -15.03
C THR A 417 -12.21 -11.36 -13.89
N GLY A 418 -12.80 -10.97 -12.76
CA GLY A 418 -12.96 -11.79 -11.57
C GLY A 418 -11.66 -12.42 -11.05
N TRP A 419 -11.82 -13.43 -10.20
CA TRP A 419 -10.68 -14.10 -9.56
C TRP A 419 -9.69 -14.73 -10.57
N THR A 420 -10.17 -15.22 -11.72
CA THR A 420 -9.30 -15.78 -12.76
C THR A 420 -8.40 -14.71 -13.38
N GLY A 421 -8.96 -13.52 -13.63
CA GLY A 421 -8.22 -12.34 -14.07
C GLY A 421 -7.15 -11.92 -13.08
N PHE A 422 -7.49 -11.86 -11.80
CA PHE A 422 -6.55 -11.53 -10.73
C PHE A 422 -5.35 -12.48 -10.68
N PHE A 423 -5.58 -13.80 -10.69
CA PHE A 423 -4.47 -14.76 -10.69
C PHE A 423 -3.67 -14.75 -11.99
N LYS A 424 -4.32 -14.53 -13.14
CA LYS A 424 -3.63 -14.31 -14.42
C LYS A 424 -2.73 -13.08 -14.33
N ALA A 425 -3.22 -11.98 -13.78
CA ALA A 425 -2.44 -10.76 -13.58
C ALA A 425 -1.25 -11.00 -12.63
N LEU A 426 -1.39 -11.83 -11.59
CA LEU A 426 -0.30 -12.19 -10.68
C LEU A 426 0.86 -12.84 -11.44
N TRP A 427 0.53 -13.82 -12.29
CA TRP A 427 1.51 -14.49 -13.13
C TRP A 427 2.11 -13.56 -14.18
N THR A 428 1.27 -12.81 -14.90
CA THR A 428 1.71 -11.89 -15.97
C THR A 428 2.63 -10.81 -15.41
N SER A 429 2.26 -10.18 -14.30
CA SER A 429 3.07 -9.12 -13.68
C SER A 429 4.43 -9.66 -13.24
N ALA A 430 4.48 -10.84 -12.63
CA ALA A 430 5.75 -11.46 -12.22
C ALA A 430 6.67 -11.81 -13.40
N ARG A 431 6.10 -12.16 -14.56
CA ARG A 431 6.87 -12.46 -15.78
C ARG A 431 7.33 -11.22 -16.52
N VAL A 432 6.52 -10.16 -16.53
CA VAL A 432 6.71 -9.02 -17.44
C VAL A 432 7.34 -7.81 -16.73
N CYS A 433 7.15 -7.68 -15.42
CA CYS A 433 7.59 -6.51 -14.65
C CYS A 433 8.96 -6.73 -13.98
N GLN A 434 10.03 -6.85 -14.77
CA GLN A 434 11.37 -7.19 -14.25
C GLN A 434 12.18 -5.96 -13.83
N TRP A 435 12.27 -4.95 -14.69
CA TRP A 435 12.88 -3.64 -14.40
C TRP A 435 12.16 -2.54 -15.16
N VAL A 436 12.39 -1.28 -14.81
CA VAL A 436 11.88 -0.12 -15.54
C VAL A 436 13.00 0.67 -16.22
N GLU A 437 12.71 1.18 -17.41
CA GLU A 437 13.59 2.08 -18.18
C GLU A 437 12.74 3.01 -19.06
N PRO A 438 13.27 4.18 -19.47
CA PRO A 438 12.58 5.06 -20.40
C PRO A 438 12.47 4.42 -21.79
N THR A 439 11.53 4.90 -22.61
CA THR A 439 11.42 4.45 -24.00
C THR A 439 12.66 4.88 -24.79
N GLU A 440 13.20 3.99 -25.64
CA GLU A 440 14.37 4.29 -26.46
C GLU A 440 14.13 5.56 -27.30
N GLY A 441 15.10 6.48 -27.28
CA GLY A 441 15.00 7.75 -28.00
C GLY A 441 14.17 8.84 -27.33
N SER A 442 13.55 8.58 -26.16
CA SER A 442 12.87 9.62 -25.38
C SER A 442 13.83 10.72 -24.89
N ARG A 443 13.37 11.97 -24.90
CA ARG A 443 14.12 13.17 -24.50
C ARG A 443 13.27 14.07 -23.60
N GLY A 444 13.92 14.99 -22.91
CA GLY A 444 13.22 15.95 -22.03
C GLY A 444 12.42 15.25 -20.93
N GLU A 445 11.18 15.72 -20.71
CA GLU A 445 10.28 15.16 -19.70
C GLU A 445 9.95 13.68 -19.96
N SER A 446 9.84 13.25 -21.22
CA SER A 446 9.57 11.85 -21.59
C SER A 446 10.65 10.88 -21.10
N ALA A 447 11.90 11.32 -20.99
CA ALA A 447 13.01 10.51 -20.46
C ALA A 447 12.94 10.29 -18.94
N GLY A 448 12.04 11.00 -18.25
CA GLY A 448 11.72 10.82 -16.84
C GLY A 448 10.50 9.93 -16.58
N VAL A 449 9.86 9.41 -17.62
CA VAL A 449 8.75 8.43 -17.54
C VAL A 449 9.27 7.06 -17.96
N LEU A 450 9.17 6.09 -17.06
CA LEU A 450 9.72 4.75 -17.21
C LEU A 450 8.60 3.71 -17.18
N PHE A 451 8.77 2.65 -17.95
CA PHE A 451 7.85 1.52 -17.99
C PHE A 451 8.61 0.22 -17.83
N TYR A 452 7.90 -0.85 -17.44
CA TYR A 452 8.52 -2.14 -17.29
C TYR A 452 9.06 -2.69 -18.62
N ARG A 453 10.20 -3.38 -18.54
CA ARG A 453 10.80 -4.17 -19.62
C ARG A 453 11.19 -5.53 -19.05
N ASN A 454 11.40 -6.49 -19.95
CA ASN A 454 11.71 -7.86 -19.59
C ASN A 454 12.61 -8.54 -20.62
N THR A 455 13.26 -9.62 -20.19
CA THR A 455 14.02 -10.54 -21.04
C THR A 455 13.15 -11.61 -21.70
N ASN A 456 11.88 -11.73 -21.29
CA ASN A 456 10.95 -12.75 -21.78
C ASN A 456 10.38 -12.46 -23.17
N GLY A 457 10.79 -11.37 -23.83
CA GLY A 457 10.34 -10.99 -25.17
C GLY A 457 8.88 -10.53 -25.24
N VAL A 458 8.29 -10.13 -24.10
CA VAL A 458 6.89 -9.67 -24.05
C VAL A 458 6.85 -8.14 -24.19
N GLY A 459 6.24 -7.66 -25.28
CA GLY A 459 6.01 -6.24 -25.49
C GLY A 459 7.20 -5.49 -26.10
N VAL A 460 7.35 -4.20 -25.77
CA VAL A 460 8.44 -3.35 -26.29
C VAL A 460 9.80 -3.91 -25.84
N PRO A 461 10.76 -4.11 -26.75
CA PRO A 461 12.06 -4.63 -26.39
C PRO A 461 12.84 -3.64 -25.50
N PRO A 462 13.77 -4.13 -24.67
CA PRO A 462 14.68 -3.25 -23.95
C PRO A 462 15.47 -2.34 -24.89
N ALA A 463 15.74 -1.12 -24.45
CA ALA A 463 16.61 -0.17 -25.16
C ALA A 463 17.97 -0.81 -25.44
N LYS A 464 18.56 -0.51 -26.60
CA LYS A 464 19.90 -1.00 -26.92
C LYS A 464 20.91 -0.33 -26.00
N LEU A 465 21.84 -1.11 -25.44
CA LEU A 465 22.99 -0.54 -24.74
C LEU A 465 23.82 0.22 -25.77
N ALA A 466 24.17 1.47 -25.46
CA ALA A 466 25.21 2.15 -26.22
C ALA A 466 26.48 1.30 -26.12
N LYS A 467 27.01 0.90 -27.28
CA LYS A 467 28.23 0.08 -27.37
C LYS A 467 29.46 0.83 -26.88
#